data_AF-A0A352WWT8-F1
#
_entry.id   AF-A0A352WWT8-F1
#
_cell.length_a   1.000
_cell.length_b   1.000
_cell.length_c   1.000
_cell.angle_alpha   90.00
_cell.angle_beta   90.00
_cell.angle_gamma   90.00
#
_symmetry.space_group_name_H-M   'P 1'
#
loop_
_entity.id
_entity.type
_entity.pdbx_description
1 polymer ?
#
loop_
_entity_poly.entity_id
_entity_poly.type
_entity_poly.pdbx_seq_one_letter_code
_entity_poly.pdbx_strand_id
1 'polypeptide(L)'
;MRMFDAETSPRELVNFVSFKLNIQGCSPKTVYEYHGDLRNFLKYYLKKKTHSQPPMEDIDISPMTVEDFAKIQEADIYDYLLYTADQRRNMPASRARKLAAIRAFFRYLCNKKHLLQNNPAKDIGSPKVRQ
;
A
#
# COMPACT_ATOMS: atom_id res chain seq x y z
N MET A 1 4.77 -22.33 -7.19
CA MET A 1 4.38 -21.57 -5.99
C MET A 1 4.25 -20.10 -6.37
N ARG A 2 3.02 -19.61 -6.65
CA ARG A 2 2.81 -18.16 -6.79
C ARG A 2 2.87 -17.60 -5.37
N MET A 3 3.95 -16.89 -5.03
CA MET A 3 4.12 -16.32 -3.68
C MET A 3 3.08 -15.23 -3.33
N PHE A 4 2.34 -14.74 -4.32
CA PHE A 4 1.34 -13.69 -4.16
C PHE A 4 0.06 -14.09 -4.91
N ASP A 5 -1.06 -14.13 -4.19
CA ASP A 5 -2.34 -14.55 -4.74
C ASP A 5 -2.91 -13.46 -5.64
N ALA A 6 -2.91 -13.74 -6.95
CA ALA A 6 -3.46 -12.84 -7.96
C ALA A 6 -4.98 -12.71 -7.89
N GLU A 7 -5.66 -13.66 -7.23
CA GLU A 7 -7.12 -13.70 -7.11
C GLU A 7 -7.64 -12.78 -6.01
N THR A 8 -6.81 -12.44 -5.01
CA THR A 8 -7.26 -11.66 -3.83
C THR A 8 -6.56 -10.29 -3.72
N SER A 9 -5.91 -9.86 -4.80
CA SER A 9 -5.13 -8.62 -4.86
C SER A 9 -5.29 -7.95 -6.22
N PRO A 10 -5.35 -6.61 -6.27
CA PRO A 10 -5.42 -5.88 -7.54
C PRO A 10 -4.24 -6.21 -8.45
N ARG A 11 -4.47 -6.21 -9.76
CA ARG A 11 -3.46 -6.55 -10.77
C ARG A 11 -2.21 -5.69 -10.65
N GLU A 12 -2.36 -4.41 -10.37
CA GLU A 12 -1.30 -3.42 -10.22
C GLU A 12 -0.38 -3.76 -9.04
N LEU A 13 -0.97 -4.22 -7.93
CA LEU A 13 -0.22 -4.67 -6.76
C LEU A 13 0.58 -5.94 -7.08
N VAL A 14 -0.04 -6.92 -7.74
CA VAL A 14 0.61 -8.17 -8.17
C VAL A 14 1.78 -7.88 -9.12
N ASN A 15 1.59 -6.97 -10.07
CA ASN A 15 2.63 -6.52 -10.99
C ASN A 15 3.77 -5.81 -10.26
N PHE A 16 3.47 -4.98 -9.27
CA PHE A 16 4.47 -4.27 -8.47
C PHE A 16 5.35 -5.24 -7.67
N VAL A 17 4.75 -6.19 -6.95
CA VAL A 17 5.52 -7.16 -6.15
C VAL A 17 6.33 -8.10 -7.02
N SER A 18 5.81 -8.48 -8.19
CA SER A 18 6.55 -9.25 -9.20
C SER A 18 7.73 -8.47 -9.77
N PHE A 19 7.56 -7.17 -10.03
CA PHE A 19 8.64 -6.29 -10.46
C PHE A 19 9.72 -6.16 -9.37
N LYS A 20 9.32 -5.98 -8.11
CA LYS A 20 10.25 -5.91 -6.97
C LYS A 20 11.08 -7.18 -6.83
N LEU A 21 10.45 -8.34 -6.94
CA LEU A 21 11.12 -9.63 -6.81
C LEU A 21 12.02 -9.93 -8.01
N ASN A 22 11.46 -9.93 -9.22
CA ASN A 22 12.12 -10.51 -10.40
C ASN A 22 12.99 -9.50 -11.16
N ILE A 23 12.69 -8.20 -11.07
CA ILE A 23 13.42 -7.17 -11.82
C ILE A 23 14.35 -6.37 -10.90
N GLN A 24 13.93 -6.06 -9.67
CA GLN A 24 14.77 -5.32 -8.72
C GLN A 24 15.56 -6.23 -7.76
N GLY A 25 15.40 -7.54 -7.84
CA GLY A 25 16.15 -8.51 -7.01
C GLY A 25 15.93 -8.34 -5.50
N CYS A 26 14.79 -7.78 -5.08
CA CYS A 26 14.47 -7.65 -3.65
C CYS A 26 14.25 -9.04 -3.04
N SER A 27 14.63 -9.20 -1.77
CA SER A 27 14.43 -10.48 -1.08
C SER A 27 12.95 -10.87 -1.02
N PRO A 28 12.59 -12.17 -1.10
CA PRO A 28 11.21 -12.60 -0.99
C PRO A 28 10.52 -12.11 0.28
N LYS A 29 11.26 -12.03 1.40
CA LYS A 29 10.76 -11.49 2.68
C LYS A 29 10.37 -10.01 2.56
N THR A 30 11.22 -9.18 1.96
CA THR A 30 10.93 -7.75 1.74
C THR A 30 9.68 -7.57 0.87
N VAL A 31 9.56 -8.38 -0.18
CA VAL A 31 8.40 -8.30 -1.09
C VAL A 31 7.12 -8.76 -0.39
N TYR A 32 7.18 -9.81 0.42
CA TYR A 32 6.06 -10.27 1.25
C TYR A 32 5.59 -9.20 2.25
N GLU A 33 6.53 -8.55 2.95
CA GLU A 33 6.23 -7.44 3.86
C GLU A 33 5.58 -6.25 3.13
N TYR A 34 6.07 -5.92 1.93
CA TYR A 34 5.49 -4.85 1.11
C TYR A 34 4.08 -5.21 0.65
N HIS A 35 3.86 -6.45 0.20
CA HIS A 35 2.55 -6.95 -0.19
C HIS A 35 1.55 -6.85 0.96
N GLY A 36 1.92 -7.33 2.15
CA GLY A 36 1.08 -7.27 3.34
C GLY A 36 0.75 -5.84 3.79
N ASP A 37 1.72 -4.92 3.73
CA ASP A 37 1.47 -3.51 4.06
C ASP A 37 0.52 -2.83 3.07
N LEU A 38 0.74 -3.06 1.77
CA LEU A 38 -0.08 -2.47 0.72
C LEU A 38 -1.51 -3.02 0.77
N ARG A 39 -1.71 -4.33 0.95
CA ARG A 39 -3.05 -4.91 1.13
C ARG A 39 -3.78 -4.29 2.33
N ASN A 40 -3.09 -4.15 3.46
CA ASN A 40 -3.67 -3.52 4.64
C ASN A 40 -4.05 -2.05 4.38
N PHE A 41 -3.20 -1.28 3.70
CA PHE A 41 -3.52 0.10 3.33
C PHE A 41 -4.76 0.17 2.43
N LEU A 42 -4.81 -0.64 1.36
CA LEU A 42 -5.92 -0.63 0.41
C LEU A 42 -7.25 -1.06 1.05
N LYS A 43 -7.23 -2.06 1.94
CA LYS A 43 -8.41 -2.49 2.70
C LYS A 43 -8.92 -1.37 3.62
N TYR A 44 -8.02 -0.66 4.30
CA TYR A 44 -8.38 0.49 5.14
C TYR A 44 -8.99 1.61 4.30
N TYR A 45 -8.34 1.96 3.20
CA TYR A 45 -8.80 3.00 2.27
C TYR A 45 -10.21 2.69 1.78
N LEU A 46 -10.43 1.47 1.28
CA LEU A 46 -11.72 1.07 0.76
C LEU A 46 -12.80 1.07 1.85
N LYS A 47 -12.49 0.55 3.06
CA LYS A 47 -13.41 0.60 4.21
C LYS A 47 -13.90 2.01 4.48
N LYS A 48 -12.96 2.97 4.49
CA LYS A 48 -13.24 4.37 4.81
C LYS A 48 -14.08 5.03 3.71
N LYS A 49 -13.77 4.77 2.42
CA LYS A 49 -14.49 5.36 1.29
C LYS A 49 -15.91 4.81 1.13
N THR A 50 -16.13 3.53 1.40
CA THR A 50 -17.45 2.90 1.22
C THR A 50 -18.28 2.84 2.49
N HIS A 51 -17.76 3.34 3.62
CA HIS A 51 -18.37 3.18 4.94
C HIS A 51 -18.74 1.71 5.23
N SER A 52 -17.89 0.79 4.77
CA SER A 52 -18.16 -0.65 4.79
C SER A 52 -18.33 -1.17 6.21
N GLN A 53 -19.40 -1.93 6.44
CA GLN A 53 -19.66 -2.62 7.70
C GLN A 53 -18.73 -3.81 8.02
N PRO A 54 -18.32 -4.68 7.06
CA PRO A 54 -17.53 -5.86 7.41
C PRO A 54 -16.20 -5.52 8.08
N PRO A 55 -15.63 -6.47 8.85
CA PRO A 55 -14.27 -6.39 9.35
C PRO A 55 -13.27 -6.05 8.26
N MET A 56 -12.16 -5.42 8.63
CA MET A 56 -11.13 -4.98 7.67
C MET A 56 -10.54 -6.17 6.90
N GLU A 57 -10.48 -7.32 7.55
CA GLU A 57 -9.98 -8.59 7.07
C GLU A 57 -10.79 -9.12 5.87
N ASP A 58 -12.10 -8.86 5.85
CA ASP A 58 -13.05 -9.39 4.87
C ASP A 58 -13.24 -8.48 3.65
N ILE A 59 -12.61 -7.31 3.65
CA ILE A 59 -12.69 -6.37 2.54
C ILE A 59 -11.94 -6.94 1.33
N ASP A 60 -12.67 -7.16 0.25
CA ASP A 60 -12.08 -7.53 -1.03
C ASP A 60 -11.55 -6.30 -1.77
N ILE A 61 -10.29 -6.37 -2.15
CA ILE A 61 -9.56 -5.34 -2.90
C ILE A 61 -9.17 -5.84 -4.30
N SER A 62 -9.46 -7.10 -4.64
CA SER A 62 -9.19 -7.68 -5.95
C SER A 62 -9.78 -6.85 -7.12
N PRO A 63 -10.96 -6.19 -7.00
CA PRO A 63 -11.55 -5.47 -8.12
C PRO A 63 -10.98 -4.06 -8.36
N MET A 64 -10.08 -3.57 -7.49
CA MET A 64 -9.57 -2.20 -7.61
C MET A 64 -8.83 -1.99 -8.93
N THR A 65 -9.10 -0.86 -9.59
CA THR A 65 -8.48 -0.51 -10.87
C THR A 65 -7.48 0.65 -10.74
N VAL A 66 -6.83 1.00 -11.86
CA VAL A 66 -5.97 2.19 -11.94
C VAL A 66 -6.71 3.46 -11.55
N GLU A 67 -7.98 3.58 -11.92
CA GLU A 67 -8.85 4.72 -11.58
C GLU A 67 -9.07 4.83 -10.07
N ASP A 68 -9.15 3.71 -9.35
CA ASP A 68 -9.28 3.74 -7.89
C ASP A 68 -7.98 4.17 -7.22
N PHE A 69 -6.83 3.73 -7.74
CA PHE A 69 -5.54 4.21 -7.25
C PHE A 69 -5.33 5.70 -7.54
N ALA A 70 -5.84 6.21 -8.67
CA ALA A 70 -5.76 7.62 -9.03
C ALA A 70 -6.56 8.54 -8.08
N LYS A 71 -7.60 8.01 -7.43
CA LYS A 71 -8.41 8.75 -6.44
C LYS A 71 -7.75 8.87 -5.07
N ILE A 72 -6.72 8.07 -4.77
CA ILE A 72 -6.04 8.08 -3.48
C ILE A 72 -5.28 9.40 -3.33
N GLN A 73 -5.54 10.13 -2.25
CA GLN A 73 -4.90 11.39 -1.94
C GLN A 73 -3.90 11.25 -0.78
N GLU A 74 -3.05 12.26 -0.62
CA GLU A 74 -2.09 12.33 0.49
C GLU A 74 -2.78 12.21 1.86
N ALA A 75 -3.95 12.85 2.02
CA ALA A 75 -4.75 12.80 3.24
C ALA A 75 -5.17 11.36 3.61
N ASP A 76 -5.53 10.53 2.64
CA ASP A 76 -5.91 9.13 2.88
C ASP A 76 -4.73 8.31 3.46
N ILE A 77 -3.50 8.65 3.06
CA ILE A 77 -2.28 8.01 3.56
C ILE A 77 -1.97 8.49 4.98
N TYR A 78 -2.09 9.80 5.27
CA TYR A 78 -1.94 10.30 6.63
C TYR A 78 -2.96 9.67 7.59
N ASP A 79 -4.22 9.60 7.18
CA ASP A 79 -5.29 8.99 7.96
C ASP A 79 -4.99 7.53 8.26
N TYR A 80 -4.48 6.78 7.28
CA TYR A 80 -4.01 5.42 7.50
C TYR A 80 -2.85 5.34 8.49
N LEU A 81 -1.85 6.21 8.38
CA LEU A 81 -0.71 6.22 9.29
C LEU A 81 -1.13 6.55 10.73
N LEU A 82 -2.08 7.48 10.92
CA LEU A 82 -2.67 7.80 12.23
C LEU A 82 -3.46 6.60 12.77
N TYR A 83 -4.32 5.99 11.95
CA TYR A 83 -5.04 4.76 12.33
C TYR A 83 -4.07 3.66 12.80
N THR A 84 -2.96 3.44 12.08
CA THR A 84 -1.98 2.43 12.49
C THR A 84 -1.25 2.80 13.78
N ALA A 85 -1.05 4.09 14.06
CA ALA A 85 -0.43 4.56 15.29
C ALA A 85 -1.36 4.36 16.49
N ASP A 86 -2.60 4.83 16.38
CA ASP A 86 -3.49 4.97 17.53
C ASP A 86 -4.26 3.68 17.80
N GLN A 87 -4.86 3.11 16.74
CA GLN A 87 -5.75 1.94 16.86
C GLN A 87 -4.97 0.63 16.80
N ARG A 88 -3.91 0.58 15.98
CA ARG A 88 -3.09 -0.64 15.82
C ARG A 88 -1.79 -0.59 16.63
N ARG A 89 -1.54 0.49 17.37
CA ARG A 89 -0.36 0.68 18.24
C ARG A 89 0.95 0.32 17.54
N ASN A 90 1.06 0.62 16.24
CA ASN A 90 2.25 0.31 15.46
C ASN A 90 3.40 1.24 15.85
N MET A 91 4.53 0.64 16.22
CA MET A 91 5.76 1.36 16.51
C MET A 91 6.19 2.25 15.34
N PRO A 92 6.92 3.36 15.58
CA PRO A 92 7.38 4.27 14.53
C PRO A 92 8.07 3.56 13.36
N ALA A 93 8.92 2.55 13.63
CA ALA A 93 9.60 1.77 12.59
C ALA A 93 8.61 1.02 11.67
N SER A 94 7.57 0.40 12.24
CA SER A 94 6.51 -0.28 11.46
C SER A 94 5.75 0.69 10.57
N ARG A 95 5.47 1.90 11.06
CA ARG A 95 4.81 2.96 10.28
C ARG A 95 5.70 3.49 9.16
N ALA A 96 7.00 3.67 9.42
CA ALA A 96 7.97 4.06 8.39
C ALA A 96 8.06 3.01 7.27
N ARG A 97 8.07 1.71 7.62
CA ARG A 97 8.07 0.59 6.66
C ARG A 97 6.81 0.59 5.79
N LYS A 98 5.63 0.78 6.40
CA LYS A 98 4.35 0.92 5.69
C LYS A 98 4.36 2.09 4.71
N LEU A 99 4.79 3.27 5.15
CA LEU A 99 4.93 4.43 4.28
C LEU A 99 5.93 4.18 3.15
N ALA A 100 7.04 3.50 3.42
CA ALA A 100 8.03 3.16 2.40
C ALA A 100 7.45 2.23 1.32
N ALA A 101 6.62 1.25 1.72
CA ALA A 101 5.91 0.37 0.79
C ALA A 101 4.91 1.15 -0.08
N ILE A 102 4.06 1.98 0.54
CA ILE A 102 3.08 2.85 -0.16
C ILE A 102 3.79 3.75 -1.16
N ARG A 103 4.85 4.44 -0.72
CA ARG A 103 5.68 5.29 -1.59
C ARG A 103 6.29 4.53 -2.76
N ALA A 104 6.83 3.35 -2.52
CA ALA A 104 7.44 2.54 -3.56
C ALA A 104 6.41 2.09 -4.61
N PHE A 105 5.20 1.75 -4.16
CA PHE A 105 4.09 1.36 -5.03
C PHE A 105 3.65 2.52 -5.93
N PHE A 106 3.34 3.68 -5.37
CA PHE A 106 2.91 4.83 -6.19
C PHE A 106 4.04 5.37 -7.09
N ARG A 107 5.31 5.33 -6.65
CA ARG A 107 6.45 5.62 -7.53
C ARG A 107 6.52 4.66 -8.72
N TYR A 108 6.22 3.38 -8.51
CA TYR A 108 6.19 2.40 -9.60
C TYR A 108 5.06 2.72 -10.59
N LEU A 109 3.85 3.00 -10.10
CA LEU A 109 2.72 3.34 -10.95
C LEU A 109 2.96 4.61 -11.78
N CYS A 110 3.57 5.64 -11.18
CA CYS A 110 3.85 6.91 -11.87
C CYS A 110 5.06 6.81 -12.82
N ASN A 111 6.20 6.33 -12.32
CA ASN A 111 7.48 6.50 -13.00
C ASN A 111 7.89 5.29 -13.84
N LYS A 112 7.35 4.10 -13.54
CA LYS A 112 7.71 2.85 -14.26
C LYS A 112 6.60 2.36 -15.16
N LYS A 113 5.34 2.57 -14.78
CA LYS A 113 4.18 2.17 -15.58
C LYS A 113 3.48 3.34 -16.26
N HIS A 114 3.76 4.58 -15.86
CA HIS A 114 3.13 5.79 -16.40
C HIS A 114 1.59 5.73 -16.37
N LEU A 115 1.04 5.01 -15.38
CA LEU A 115 -0.41 4.83 -15.21
C LEU A 115 -1.03 5.97 -14.41
N LEU A 116 -0.23 6.63 -13.57
CA LEU A 116 -0.65 7.77 -12.75
C LEU A 116 0.25 8.97 -13.01
N GLN A 117 -0.32 10.17 -13.03
CA GLN A 117 0.45 11.40 -13.23
C GLN A 117 1.12 11.89 -11.94
N ASN A 118 0.43 11.75 -10.80
CA ASN A 118 0.85 12.28 -9.51
C ASN A 118 0.99 11.18 -8.47
N ASN A 119 2.07 11.22 -7.70
CA ASN A 119 2.32 10.30 -6.60
C ASN A 119 1.81 10.91 -5.29
N PRO A 120 0.71 10.40 -4.68
CA PRO A 120 0.12 10.98 -3.46
C PRO A 120 1.02 10.80 -2.22
N ALA A 121 2.04 9.95 -2.30
CA ALA A 121 2.96 9.69 -1.20
C ALA A 121 4.30 10.45 -1.36
N LYS A 122 4.44 11.31 -2.38
CA LYS A 122 5.73 11.92 -2.73
C LYS A 122 6.32 12.73 -1.59
N ASP A 123 5.52 13.58 -0.93
CA ASP A 123 6.00 14.61 0.00
C ASP A 123 5.69 14.33 1.48
N ILE A 124 5.07 13.18 1.78
CA ILE A 124 4.75 12.77 3.17
C ILE A 124 6.03 12.61 4.00
N GLY A 125 6.22 13.36 5.08
CA GLY A 125 7.38 13.15 5.96
C GLY A 125 7.39 11.73 6.57
N SER A 126 8.55 11.05 6.61
CA SER A 126 8.65 9.85 7.45
C SER A 126 8.43 10.24 8.92
N PRO A 127 7.67 9.46 9.71
CA PRO A 127 7.52 9.74 11.13
C PRO A 127 8.90 9.85 11.77
N LYS A 128 9.25 11.02 12.31
CA LYS A 128 10.53 11.19 13.01
C LYS A 128 10.51 10.22 14.19
N VAL A 129 11.46 9.29 14.20
CA VAL A 129 11.78 8.52 15.41
C VAL A 129 12.25 9.56 16.41
N ARG A 130 11.45 9.86 17.43
CA ARG A 130 11.98 10.54 18.62
C ARG A 130 12.93 9.52 19.25
N GLN A 131 14.23 9.78 19.12
CA GLN A 131 15.26 9.14 19.93
C GLN A 131 15.08 9.55 21.38
#